data_AF-R1EP68-F1
#
_entry.id   AF-R1EP68-F1
#
_cell.length_a   1.000
_cell.length_b   1.000
_cell.length_c   1.000
_cell.angle_alpha   90.00
_cell.angle_beta   90.00
_cell.angle_gamma   90.00
#
_symmetry.space_group_name_H-M   'P 1'
#
loop_
_entity.id
_entity.type
_entity.pdbx_description
1 polymer ?
#
loop_
_entity_poly.entity_id
_entity_poly.type
_entity_poly.pdbx_seq_one_letter_code
_entity_poly.pdbx_strand_id
1 'polypeptide(L)'
;MLMAVMSTVGSAVSDQARSEYGYEKTLGYFAFTSARWVFWISAIIMAICFFLTLFLRESRSTRLLQQKLDEILALVDNSPDATPRFRIDNPDAVPSLNTFLTTTLFRPLRLLFTEPIVILCSALNAISFAMIYGLTEGLTIVYSSPAYDLPDPHTTSSLAFVPLILGLFFSLPFRAHDARRFRELNGAGVPPERKLWSFTFAVPALALGFWVFAWTTPPLVPRAPLLLSMAALVPVGFAINDLDSVL
;
A
#
# COMPACT_ATOMS: atom_id res chain seq x y z
N MET A 1 15.16 -27.06 -11.97
CA MET A 1 14.77 -28.32 -11.31
C MET A 1 13.52 -28.14 -10.43
N LEU A 2 13.48 -27.17 -9.51
CA LEU A 2 12.27 -26.82 -8.73
C LEU A 2 11.03 -26.48 -9.57
N MET A 3 11.16 -25.74 -10.68
CA MET A 3 10.05 -25.42 -11.59
C MET A 3 9.45 -26.64 -12.32
N ALA A 4 10.25 -27.67 -12.58
CA ALA A 4 9.77 -28.90 -13.22
C ALA A 4 9.01 -29.79 -12.22
N VAL A 5 9.50 -29.84 -10.97
CA VAL A 5 8.83 -30.54 -9.87
C VAL A 5 7.49 -29.88 -9.50
N MET A 6 7.41 -28.54 -9.51
CA MET A 6 6.13 -27.84 -9.29
C MET A 6 5.14 -28.09 -10.44
N SER A 7 5.62 -28.28 -11.67
CA SER A 7 4.78 -28.60 -12.82
C SER A 7 4.17 -30.00 -12.74
N THR A 8 4.94 -31.00 -12.30
CA THR A 8 4.46 -32.39 -12.17
C THR A 8 3.60 -32.60 -10.93
N VAL A 9 3.89 -31.89 -9.83
CA VAL A 9 3.03 -31.89 -8.64
C VAL A 9 1.70 -31.20 -8.94
N GLY A 10 1.71 -30.10 -9.73
CA GLY A 10 0.49 -29.42 -10.16
C GLY A 10 -0.47 -30.30 -10.96
N SER A 11 0.04 -31.18 -11.83
CA SER A 11 -0.82 -32.11 -12.58
C SER A 11 -1.41 -33.21 -11.69
N ALA A 12 -0.63 -33.78 -10.77
CA ALA A 12 -1.12 -34.85 -9.88
C ALA A 12 -2.17 -34.34 -8.88
N VAL A 13 -1.98 -33.15 -8.33
CA VAL A 13 -2.96 -32.49 -7.45
C VAL A 13 -4.21 -32.09 -8.23
N SER A 14 -4.06 -31.67 -9.49
CA SER A 14 -5.20 -31.35 -10.35
C SER A 14 -6.09 -32.57 -10.62
N ASP A 15 -5.51 -33.76 -10.79
CA ASP A 15 -6.25 -35.01 -11.02
C ASP A 15 -6.95 -35.52 -9.75
N GLN A 16 -6.35 -35.34 -8.58
CA GLN A 16 -6.98 -35.69 -7.31
C GLN A 16 -8.19 -34.79 -7.00
N ALA A 17 -8.06 -33.48 -7.22
CA ALA A 17 -9.17 -32.52 -7.12
C ALA A 17 -10.28 -32.78 -8.18
N ARG A 18 -9.93 -33.38 -9.32
CA ARG A 18 -10.84 -33.79 -10.41
C ARG A 18 -11.82 -34.87 -9.95
N SER A 19 -11.34 -35.78 -9.10
CA SER A 19 -12.14 -36.88 -8.56
C SER A 19 -13.01 -36.46 -7.36
N GLU A 20 -12.55 -35.50 -6.57
CA GLU A 20 -13.19 -35.13 -5.29
C GLU A 20 -14.25 -34.03 -5.45
N TYR A 21 -14.09 -33.13 -6.44
CA TYR A 21 -14.96 -31.94 -6.59
C TYR A 21 -15.78 -31.88 -7.89
N GLY A 22 -15.71 -32.90 -8.76
CA GLY A 22 -16.62 -33.04 -9.90
C GLY A 22 -16.63 -31.85 -10.88
N TYR A 23 -15.48 -31.25 -11.18
CA TYR A 23 -15.43 -30.10 -12.08
C TYR A 23 -15.53 -30.53 -13.56
N GLU A 24 -16.47 -29.94 -14.30
CA GLU A 24 -16.46 -30.03 -15.76
C GLU A 24 -15.24 -29.31 -16.33
N LYS A 25 -14.72 -29.86 -17.43
CA LYS A 25 -13.37 -29.64 -18.00
C LYS A 25 -12.99 -28.17 -18.29
N THR A 26 -13.93 -27.23 -18.20
CA THR A 26 -13.74 -25.81 -18.53
C THR A 26 -13.25 -24.96 -17.35
N LEU A 27 -13.66 -25.27 -16.11
CA LEU A 27 -13.35 -24.44 -14.93
C LEU A 27 -12.06 -24.83 -14.21
N GLY A 28 -11.71 -26.13 -14.22
CA GLY A 28 -10.44 -26.61 -13.65
C GLY A 28 -9.19 -26.09 -14.37
N TYR A 29 -9.33 -25.65 -15.63
CA TYR A 29 -8.25 -24.99 -16.36
C TYR A 29 -7.91 -23.62 -15.76
N PHE A 30 -8.90 -22.84 -15.33
CA PHE A 30 -8.64 -21.51 -14.77
C PHE A 30 -8.03 -21.55 -13.37
N ALA A 31 -8.44 -22.51 -12.52
CA ALA A 31 -7.93 -22.60 -11.15
C ALA A 31 -6.41 -22.82 -11.09
N PHE A 32 -5.84 -23.71 -11.92
CA PHE A 32 -4.40 -24.03 -11.90
C PHE A 32 -3.57 -23.34 -13.00
N THR A 33 -4.21 -22.82 -14.07
CA THR A 33 -3.53 -21.94 -15.04
C THR A 33 -3.41 -20.50 -14.53
N SER A 34 -4.21 -20.09 -13.53
CA SER A 34 -4.26 -18.70 -13.05
C SER A 34 -2.98 -18.22 -12.36
N ALA A 35 -2.30 -19.03 -11.53
CA ALA A 35 -1.17 -18.54 -10.75
C ALA A 35 -0.06 -17.95 -11.63
N ARG A 36 0.28 -18.64 -12.74
CA ARG A 36 1.26 -18.14 -13.72
C ARG A 36 0.77 -16.85 -14.39
N TRP A 37 -0.50 -16.79 -14.76
CA TRP A 37 -1.10 -15.61 -15.39
C TRP A 37 -1.17 -14.40 -14.46
N VAL A 38 -1.47 -14.60 -13.18
CA VAL A 38 -1.44 -13.53 -12.16
C VAL A 38 -0.03 -12.95 -12.05
N PHE A 39 1.00 -13.81 -12.01
CA PHE A 39 2.39 -13.35 -12.05
C PHE A 39 2.72 -12.61 -13.35
N TRP A 40 2.31 -13.11 -14.53
CA TRP A 40 2.54 -12.41 -15.79
C TRP A 40 1.86 -11.04 -15.86
N ILE A 41 0.61 -10.94 -15.41
CA ILE A 41 -0.12 -9.65 -15.36
C ILE A 41 0.59 -8.68 -14.41
N SER A 42 0.97 -9.12 -13.21
CA SER A 42 1.73 -8.29 -12.27
C SER A 42 3.07 -7.83 -12.85
N ALA A 43 3.78 -8.71 -13.57
CA ALA A 43 5.05 -8.40 -14.22
C ALA A 43 4.89 -7.40 -15.36
N ILE A 44 3.84 -7.53 -16.19
CA ILE A 44 3.52 -6.58 -17.25
C ILE A 44 3.21 -5.20 -16.67
N ILE A 45 2.37 -5.13 -15.63
CA ILE A 45 2.04 -3.86 -14.96
C ILE A 45 3.31 -3.23 -14.38
N MET A 46 4.13 -4.01 -13.68
CA MET A 46 5.38 -3.53 -13.10
C MET A 46 6.38 -3.07 -14.16
N ALA A 47 6.46 -3.76 -15.31
CA ALA A 47 7.27 -3.33 -16.44
C ALA A 47 6.77 -2.00 -17.03
N ILE A 48 5.45 -1.84 -17.20
CA ILE A 48 4.85 -0.58 -17.68
C ILE A 48 5.18 0.56 -16.71
N CYS A 49 4.98 0.37 -15.40
CA CYS A 49 5.36 1.34 -14.38
C CYS A 49 6.85 1.68 -14.43
N PHE A 50 7.72 0.68 -14.58
CA PHE A 50 9.16 0.88 -14.71
C PHE A 50 9.49 1.74 -15.94
N PHE A 51 8.92 1.43 -17.11
CA PHE A 51 9.12 2.25 -18.31
C PHE A 51 8.61 3.69 -18.13
N LEU A 52 7.44 3.88 -17.50
CA LEU A 52 6.92 5.21 -17.17
C LEU A 52 7.88 6.01 -16.28
N THR A 53 8.52 5.36 -15.30
CA THR A 53 9.51 6.04 -14.43
C THR A 53 10.76 6.50 -15.17
N LEU A 54 11.14 5.87 -16.28
CA LEU A 54 12.27 6.34 -17.10
C LEU A 54 11.96 7.67 -17.82
N PHE A 55 10.69 7.97 -18.05
CA PHE A 55 10.25 9.25 -18.63
C PHE A 55 9.96 10.33 -17.57
N LEU A 56 10.02 9.98 -16.28
CA LEU A 56 9.85 10.97 -15.21
C LEU A 56 11.07 11.87 -15.15
N ARG A 57 10.84 13.17 -15.32
CA ARG A 57 11.86 14.20 -15.14
C ARG A 57 12.12 14.40 -13.65
N GLU A 58 13.38 14.65 -13.29
CA GLU A 58 13.81 14.90 -11.91
C GLU A 58 12.90 15.94 -11.23
N SER A 59 12.18 15.51 -10.19
CA SER A 59 11.21 16.35 -9.47
C SER A 59 11.84 17.09 -8.28
N ARG A 60 13.09 16.80 -7.93
CA ARG A 60 13.76 17.44 -6.78
C ARG A 60 14.12 18.88 -7.08
N SER A 61 13.45 19.80 -6.39
CA SER A 61 13.73 21.24 -6.43
C SER A 61 15.19 21.58 -6.10
N THR A 62 15.81 20.88 -5.15
CA THR A 62 17.22 21.09 -4.77
C THR A 62 18.20 20.78 -5.90
N ARG A 63 17.96 19.71 -6.67
CA ARG A 63 18.79 19.33 -7.83
C ARG A 63 18.61 20.32 -8.98
N LEU A 64 17.37 20.73 -9.25
CA LEU A 64 17.07 21.75 -10.27
C LEU A 64 17.71 23.10 -9.90
N LEU A 65 17.69 23.46 -8.62
CA LEU A 65 18.32 24.68 -8.13
C LEU A 65 19.85 24.62 -8.21
N GLN A 66 20.45 23.46 -7.92
CA GLN A 66 21.88 23.22 -8.13
C GLN A 66 22.26 23.35 -9.61
N GLN A 67 21.52 22.72 -10.51
CA GLN A 67 21.77 22.86 -11.96
C GLN A 67 21.68 24.32 -12.42
N LYS A 68 20.69 25.07 -11.92
CA LYS A 68 20.53 26.50 -12.24
C LYS A 68 21.66 27.36 -11.64
N LEU A 69 22.13 27.02 -10.44
CA LEU A 69 23.27 27.70 -9.84
C LEU A 69 24.55 27.42 -10.63
N ASP A 70 24.78 26.17 -11.05
CA ASP A 70 25.93 25.78 -11.86
C ASP A 70 25.92 26.49 -13.24
N GLU A 71 24.75 26.61 -13.88
CA GLU A 71 24.56 27.40 -15.11
C GLU A 71 24.94 28.88 -14.90
N ILE A 72 24.51 29.48 -13.79
CA ILE A 72 24.81 30.90 -13.47
C ILE A 72 26.30 31.08 -13.16
N LEU A 73 26.90 30.18 -12.38
CA LEU A 73 28.32 30.22 -12.04
C LEU A 73 29.18 30.10 -13.31
N ALA A 74 28.83 29.21 -14.24
CA ALA A 74 29.51 29.08 -15.53
C ALA A 74 29.45 30.35 -16.40
N LEU A 75 28.40 31.17 -16.26
CA LEU A 75 28.29 32.46 -16.95
C LEU A 75 29.11 33.58 -16.28
N VAL A 76 29.28 33.50 -14.95
CA VAL A 76 29.96 34.52 -14.12
C VAL A 76 31.47 34.32 -14.06
N ASP A 77 31.97 33.10 -14.26
CA ASP A 77 33.40 32.69 -14.18
C ASP A 77 34.34 33.33 -15.24
N ASN A 78 33.86 34.33 -16.01
CA ASN A 78 34.70 35.20 -16.83
C ASN A 78 35.32 36.38 -16.04
N SER A 79 35.06 36.49 -14.72
CA SER A 79 35.61 37.55 -13.87
C SER A 79 36.63 36.99 -12.87
N PRO A 80 37.89 37.49 -12.82
CA PRO A 80 39.00 36.86 -12.09
C PRO A 80 38.91 36.92 -10.55
N ASP A 81 37.83 37.46 -9.99
CA ASP A 81 37.73 37.82 -8.56
C ASP A 81 36.49 37.23 -7.85
N ALA A 82 35.75 36.35 -8.53
CA ALA A 82 34.52 35.77 -7.99
C ALA A 82 34.81 34.45 -7.23
N THR A 83 35.17 34.56 -5.95
CA THR A 83 35.13 33.39 -5.05
C THR A 83 33.72 32.77 -5.04
N PRO A 84 33.58 31.43 -5.16
CA PRO A 84 32.26 30.80 -5.24
C PRO A 84 31.63 30.77 -3.84
N ARG A 85 30.94 31.85 -3.48
CA ARG A 85 30.37 32.06 -2.14
C ARG A 85 28.97 31.46 -1.96
N PHE A 86 28.40 30.90 -3.02
CA PHE A 86 27.07 30.31 -3.00
C PHE A 86 27.17 28.79 -3.04
N ARG A 87 26.93 28.15 -1.89
CA ARG A 87 26.75 26.71 -1.80
C ARG A 87 25.29 26.45 -1.41
N ILE A 88 24.56 25.74 -2.24
CA ILE A 88 23.23 25.25 -1.85
C ILE A 88 23.46 24.16 -0.83
N ASP A 89 23.05 24.38 0.42
CA ASP A 89 22.97 23.33 1.41
C ASP A 89 21.91 22.34 0.95
N ASN A 90 22.38 21.19 0.45
CA ASN A 90 21.53 20.06 0.17
C ASN A 90 21.46 19.19 1.44
N PRO A 91 20.37 19.25 2.22
CA PRO A 91 20.23 18.47 3.45
C PRO A 91 20.26 16.95 3.20
N ASP A 92 20.02 16.53 1.95
CA ASP A 92 20.02 15.11 1.53
C ASP A 92 21.33 14.68 0.85
N ALA A 93 22.36 15.53 0.81
CA ALA A 93 23.66 15.11 0.29
C ALA A 93 24.26 14.07 1.26
N VAL A 94 24.30 12.81 0.81
CA VAL A 94 25.00 11.72 1.50
C VAL A 94 26.37 11.53 0.83
N PRO A 95 27.44 12.17 1.34
CA PRO A 95 28.76 12.14 0.70
C PRO A 95 29.48 10.79 0.86
N SER A 96 29.00 9.88 1.72
CA SER A 96 29.64 8.57 1.93
C SER A 96 28.61 7.46 2.22
N LEU A 97 28.95 6.23 1.82
CA LEU A 97 28.14 5.03 2.11
C LEU A 97 27.97 4.81 3.63
N ASN A 98 28.98 5.15 4.44
CA ASN A 98 28.89 5.02 5.90
C ASN A 98 27.90 6.05 6.50
N THR A 99 27.93 7.28 6.01
CA THR A 99 26.95 8.31 6.38
C THR A 99 25.53 7.90 5.95
N PHE A 100 25.39 7.30 4.77
CA PHE A 100 24.11 6.77 4.29
C PHE A 100 23.59 5.65 5.20
N LEU A 101 24.39 4.63 5.50
CA LEU A 101 23.98 3.53 6.38
C LEU A 101 23.60 4.03 7.78
N THR A 102 24.38 4.93 8.35
CA THR A 102 24.14 5.48 9.69
C THR A 102 22.87 6.32 9.74
N THR A 103 22.64 7.16 8.73
CA THR A 103 21.51 8.09 8.70
C THR A 103 20.21 7.40 8.30
N THR A 104 20.27 6.49 7.32
CA THR A 104 19.09 5.82 6.77
C THR A 104 18.65 4.61 7.58
N LEU A 105 19.56 3.87 8.20
CA LEU A 105 19.24 2.60 8.88
C LEU A 105 19.40 2.68 10.41
N PHE A 106 20.58 3.08 10.90
CA PHE A 106 20.86 3.05 12.34
C PHE A 106 20.12 4.12 13.12
N ARG A 107 19.90 5.31 12.54
CA ARG A 107 19.16 6.39 13.21
C ARG A 107 17.69 6.04 13.42
N PRO A 108 16.91 5.56 12.42
CA PRO A 108 15.54 5.10 12.66
C PRO A 108 15.46 3.94 13.65
N LEU A 109 16.35 2.95 13.56
CA LEU A 109 16.38 1.83 14.51
C LEU A 109 16.62 2.28 15.94
N ARG A 110 17.54 3.23 16.17
CA ARG A 110 17.74 3.79 17.51
C ARG A 110 16.48 4.52 17.98
N LEU A 111 15.91 5.39 17.15
CA LEU A 111 14.68 6.12 17.48
C LEU A 111 13.51 5.18 17.79
N LEU A 112 13.41 4.04 17.10
CA LEU A 112 12.41 3.00 17.37
C LEU A 112 12.51 2.42 18.78
N PHE A 113 13.69 2.41 19.42
CA PHE A 113 13.83 1.90 20.79
C PHE A 113 14.00 2.99 21.85
N THR A 114 14.32 4.23 21.45
CA THR A 114 14.57 5.33 22.39
C THR A 114 13.41 6.31 22.50
N GLU A 115 12.65 6.54 21.43
CA GLU A 115 11.58 7.54 21.40
C GLU A 115 10.20 6.88 21.56
N PRO A 116 9.44 7.18 22.62
CA PRO A 116 8.16 6.53 22.90
C PRO A 116 7.11 6.79 21.81
N ILE A 117 7.12 7.98 21.21
CA ILE A 117 6.18 8.32 20.13
C ILE A 117 6.42 7.47 18.87
N VAL A 118 7.69 7.18 18.55
CA VAL A 118 8.05 6.35 17.40
C VAL A 118 7.64 4.91 17.64
N ILE A 119 7.82 4.40 18.86
CA ILE A 119 7.34 3.07 19.27
C ILE A 119 5.83 2.96 19.04
N LEU A 120 5.06 3.93 19.54
CA LEU A 120 3.59 3.91 19.46
C LEU A 120 3.11 3.98 18.00
N CYS A 121 3.62 4.92 17.20
CA CYS A 121 3.25 5.03 15.79
C CYS A 121 3.62 3.77 15.00
N SER A 122 4.82 3.22 15.23
CA SER A 122 5.28 2.00 14.53
C SER A 122 4.45 0.77 14.93
N ALA A 123 4.13 0.63 16.22
CA ALA A 123 3.29 -0.46 16.71
C ALA A 123 1.85 -0.35 16.20
N LEU A 124 1.27 0.85 16.19
CA LEU A 124 -0.05 1.10 15.61
C LEU A 124 -0.07 0.71 14.14
N ASN A 125 0.92 1.14 13.35
CA ASN A 125 1.01 0.78 11.94
C ASN A 125 1.14 -0.75 11.76
N ALA A 126 2.01 -1.39 12.54
CA ALA A 126 2.19 -2.84 12.48
C ALA A 126 0.92 -3.62 12.81
N ILE A 127 0.16 -3.19 13.84
CA ILE A 127 -1.12 -3.80 14.21
C ILE A 127 -2.15 -3.60 13.09
N SER A 128 -2.25 -2.39 12.53
CA SER A 128 -3.12 -2.12 11.39
C SER A 128 -2.81 -3.05 10.22
N PHE A 129 -1.54 -3.16 9.80
CA PHE A 129 -1.12 -4.09 8.74
C PHE A 129 -1.45 -5.55 9.07
N ALA A 130 -1.14 -6.01 10.28
CA ALA A 130 -1.45 -7.38 10.70
C ALA A 130 -2.96 -7.69 10.63
N MET A 131 -3.81 -6.75 11.08
CA MET A 131 -5.26 -6.90 11.01
C MET A 131 -5.77 -6.97 9.57
N ILE A 132 -5.19 -6.20 8.65
CA ILE A 132 -5.62 -6.18 7.24
C ILE A 132 -5.25 -7.49 6.56
N TYR A 133 -4.01 -7.96 6.73
CA TYR A 133 -3.59 -9.22 6.13
C TYR A 133 -4.43 -10.38 6.69
N GLY A 134 -4.64 -10.41 8.01
CA GLY A 134 -5.54 -11.38 8.64
C GLY A 134 -6.98 -11.27 8.14
N LEU A 135 -7.50 -10.06 7.92
CA LEU A 135 -8.81 -9.86 7.31
C LEU A 135 -8.85 -10.44 5.90
N THR A 136 -7.90 -10.11 5.03
CA THR A 136 -7.91 -10.56 3.64
C THR A 136 -7.87 -12.08 3.50
N GLU A 137 -7.14 -12.78 4.36
CA GLU A 137 -7.18 -14.24 4.44
C GLU A 137 -8.55 -14.71 4.95
N GLY A 138 -9.05 -14.09 6.03
CA GLY A 138 -10.34 -14.39 6.63
C GLY A 138 -11.54 -14.17 5.70
N LEU A 139 -11.49 -13.19 4.79
CA LEU A 139 -12.58 -12.93 3.84
C LEU A 139 -12.86 -14.15 2.97
N THR A 140 -11.82 -14.83 2.49
CA THR A 140 -11.99 -16.02 1.65
C THR A 140 -12.67 -17.15 2.42
N ILE A 141 -12.37 -17.29 3.71
CA ILE A 141 -12.97 -18.30 4.59
C ILE A 141 -14.44 -17.96 4.89
N VAL A 142 -14.71 -16.70 5.24
CA VAL A 142 -16.04 -16.22 5.61
C VAL A 142 -17.02 -16.32 4.44
N TYR A 143 -16.62 -15.85 3.26
CA TYR A 143 -17.50 -15.81 2.09
C TYR A 143 -17.56 -17.14 1.33
N SER A 144 -16.67 -18.09 1.62
CA SER A 144 -16.81 -19.48 1.18
C SER A 144 -17.77 -20.28 2.08
N SER A 145 -18.27 -19.69 3.16
CA SER A 145 -19.16 -20.37 4.10
C SER A 145 -20.50 -20.73 3.46
N PRO A 146 -21.03 -21.94 3.69
CA PRO A 146 -22.36 -22.35 3.20
C PRO A 146 -23.52 -21.45 3.67
N ALA A 147 -23.31 -20.67 4.72
CA ALA A 147 -24.33 -19.79 5.30
C ALA A 147 -24.82 -18.67 4.35
N TYR A 148 -24.04 -18.32 3.33
CA TYR A 148 -24.39 -17.26 2.37
C TYR A 148 -25.10 -17.78 1.10
N ASP A 149 -25.27 -19.10 0.96
CA ASP A 149 -25.97 -19.75 -0.17
C ASP A 149 -25.56 -19.23 -1.56
N LEU A 150 -24.24 -19.05 -1.75
CA LEU A 150 -23.68 -18.49 -2.99
C LEU A 150 -23.55 -19.59 -4.06
N PRO A 151 -23.89 -19.31 -5.34
CA PRO A 151 -23.87 -20.30 -6.42
C PRO A 151 -22.50 -20.95 -6.69
N ASP A 152 -21.42 -20.20 -6.45
CA ASP A 152 -20.03 -20.66 -6.55
C ASP A 152 -19.18 -19.97 -5.47
N PRO A 153 -19.01 -20.60 -4.27
CA PRO A 153 -18.37 -19.97 -3.12
C PRO A 153 -16.90 -19.59 -3.37
N HIS A 154 -16.17 -20.36 -4.19
CA HIS A 154 -14.75 -20.13 -4.46
C HIS A 154 -14.52 -18.89 -5.33
N THR A 155 -15.32 -18.70 -6.38
CA THR A 155 -15.21 -17.53 -7.26
C THR A 155 -15.80 -16.28 -6.60
N THR A 156 -16.92 -16.44 -5.88
CA THR A 156 -17.66 -15.31 -5.31
C THR A 156 -16.99 -14.74 -4.06
N SER A 157 -16.16 -15.50 -3.36
CA SER A 157 -15.40 -14.99 -2.20
C SER A 157 -14.48 -13.81 -2.53
N SER A 158 -13.98 -13.74 -3.77
CA SER A 158 -13.11 -12.65 -4.22
C SER A 158 -13.86 -11.32 -4.41
N LEU A 159 -15.19 -11.33 -4.44
CA LEU A 159 -15.99 -10.09 -4.53
C LEU A 159 -15.82 -9.20 -3.30
N ALA A 160 -15.40 -9.76 -2.16
CA ALA A 160 -15.12 -9.02 -0.93
C ALA A 160 -13.96 -8.03 -1.06
N PHE A 161 -13.10 -8.17 -2.08
CA PHE A 161 -12.04 -7.20 -2.36
C PHE A 161 -12.56 -5.94 -3.06
N VAL A 162 -13.73 -5.99 -3.72
CA VAL A 162 -14.33 -4.82 -4.39
C VAL A 162 -14.63 -3.69 -3.40
N PRO A 163 -15.34 -3.90 -2.27
CA PRO A 163 -15.59 -2.83 -1.32
C PRO A 163 -14.31 -2.29 -0.66
N LEU A 164 -13.27 -3.11 -0.48
CA LEU A 164 -11.95 -2.64 -0.04
C LEU A 164 -11.35 -1.64 -1.04
N ILE A 165 -11.41 -1.97 -2.34
CA ILE A 165 -10.95 -1.08 -3.41
C ILE A 165 -11.79 0.20 -3.46
N LEU A 166 -13.12 0.10 -3.30
CA LEU A 166 -13.99 1.28 -3.22
C LEU A 166 -13.61 2.20 -2.05
N GLY A 167 -13.24 1.61 -0.90
CA GLY A 167 -12.72 2.34 0.26
C GLY A 167 -11.49 3.19 -0.06
N LEU A 168 -10.59 2.71 -0.94
CA LEU A 168 -9.40 3.48 -1.36
C LEU A 168 -9.79 4.84 -1.98
N PHE A 169 -10.87 4.88 -2.76
CA PHE A 169 -11.32 6.12 -3.41
C PHE A 169 -11.89 7.15 -2.42
N PHE A 170 -12.42 6.71 -1.27
CA PHE A 170 -12.89 7.60 -0.21
C PHE A 170 -11.76 8.42 0.44
N SER A 171 -10.49 8.03 0.27
CA SER A 171 -9.33 8.80 0.75
C SER A 171 -8.99 10.03 -0.11
N LEU A 172 -9.40 10.04 -1.38
CA LEU A 172 -9.11 11.13 -2.32
C LEU A 172 -9.57 12.51 -1.85
N PRO A 173 -10.78 12.72 -1.30
CA PRO A 173 -11.20 14.03 -0.82
C PRO A 173 -10.34 14.54 0.35
N PHE A 174 -9.95 13.67 1.29
CA PHE A 174 -9.06 14.03 2.40
C PHE A 174 -7.69 14.47 1.89
N ARG A 175 -7.11 13.70 0.96
CA ARG A 175 -5.83 14.05 0.33
C ARG A 175 -5.90 15.32 -0.50
N ALA A 176 -6.99 15.55 -1.22
CA ALA A 176 -7.20 16.78 -1.98
C ALA A 176 -7.35 18.00 -1.05
N HIS A 177 -8.02 17.84 0.09
CA HIS A 177 -8.14 18.88 1.11
C HIS A 177 -6.77 19.23 1.69
N ASP A 178 -6.01 18.22 2.09
CA ASP A 178 -4.65 18.39 2.61
C ASP A 178 -3.75 19.08 1.57
N ALA A 179 -3.73 18.59 0.32
CA ALA A 179 -2.92 19.17 -0.74
C ALA A 179 -3.25 20.65 -1.01
N ARG A 180 -4.54 21.03 -0.95
CA ARG A 180 -4.94 22.45 -1.04
C ARG A 180 -4.40 23.26 0.14
N ARG A 181 -4.52 22.72 1.35
CA ARG A 181 -4.08 23.40 2.57
C ARG A 181 -2.55 23.55 2.64
N PHE A 182 -1.81 22.54 2.19
CA PHE A 182 -0.35 22.60 2.04
C PHE A 182 0.08 23.72 1.09
N ARG A 183 -0.67 23.94 -0.01
CA ARG A 183 -0.42 25.03 -0.96
C ARG A 183 -0.77 26.41 -0.41
N GLU A 184 -1.73 26.50 0.50
CA GLU A 184 -2.09 27.77 1.16
C GLU A 184 -1.04 28.20 2.20
N LEU A 185 -0.38 27.24 2.84
CA LEU A 185 0.62 27.48 3.90
C LEU A 185 2.04 27.79 3.36
N ASN A 186 2.16 28.11 2.06
CA ASN A 186 3.39 28.41 1.32
C ASN A 186 4.49 29.10 2.17
N GLY A 187 5.45 28.30 2.66
CA GLY A 187 6.70 28.80 3.23
C GLY A 187 6.77 28.94 4.75
N ALA A 188 5.66 28.85 5.49
CA ALA A 188 5.69 28.94 6.96
C ALA A 188 6.08 27.61 7.66
N GLY A 189 6.15 26.52 6.89
CA GLY A 189 6.26 25.17 7.42
C GLY A 189 4.91 24.66 7.90
N VAL A 190 4.54 23.44 7.53
CA VAL A 190 3.31 22.84 8.06
C VAL A 190 3.66 22.12 9.37
N PRO A 191 2.98 22.46 10.49
CA PRO A 191 3.17 21.74 11.74
C PRO A 191 2.93 20.24 11.53
N PRO A 192 3.83 19.36 12.03
CA PRO A 192 3.73 17.92 11.81
C PRO A 192 2.40 17.35 12.34
N GLU A 193 1.82 17.97 13.36
CA GLU A 193 0.53 17.59 13.95
C GLU A 193 -0.63 17.68 12.95
N ARG A 194 -0.51 18.54 11.94
CA ARG A 194 -1.56 18.75 10.94
C ARG A 194 -1.73 17.56 10.00
N LYS A 195 -0.70 16.72 9.86
CA LYS A 195 -0.80 15.44 9.13
C LYS A 195 -1.67 14.41 9.87
N LEU A 196 -1.77 14.50 11.20
CA LEU A 196 -2.57 13.59 12.02
C LEU A 196 -4.08 13.88 11.97
N TRP A 197 -4.52 14.91 11.23
CA TRP A 197 -5.93 15.25 11.14
C TRP A 197 -6.73 14.12 10.49
N SER A 198 -6.22 13.54 9.40
CA SER A 198 -6.87 12.44 8.70
C SER A 198 -6.88 11.14 9.53
N PHE A 199 -5.82 10.91 10.32
CA PHE A 199 -5.73 9.80 11.28
C PHE A 199 -6.89 9.78 12.28
N THR A 200 -7.40 10.95 12.67
CA THR A 200 -8.53 11.08 13.61
C THR A 200 -9.82 10.45 13.06
N PHE A 201 -9.99 10.43 11.74
CA PHE A 201 -11.14 9.77 11.09
C PHE A 201 -10.83 8.34 10.66
N ALA A 202 -9.60 8.06 10.26
CA ALA A 202 -9.17 6.74 9.81
C ALA A 202 -9.26 5.69 10.94
N VAL A 203 -8.79 6.00 12.16
CA VAL A 203 -8.79 5.02 13.26
C VAL A 203 -10.21 4.59 13.68
N PRO A 204 -11.17 5.50 13.92
CA PRO A 204 -12.55 5.11 14.20
C PRO A 204 -13.20 4.36 13.03
N ALA A 205 -12.92 4.76 11.78
CA ALA A 205 -13.43 4.07 10.61
C ALA A 205 -12.92 2.62 10.53
N LEU A 206 -11.63 2.39 10.84
CA LEU A 206 -11.06 1.05 10.93
C LEU A 206 -11.78 0.22 12.00
N ALA A 207 -11.88 0.75 13.22
CA ALA A 207 -12.50 0.06 14.34
C ALA A 207 -13.98 -0.28 14.07
N LEU A 208 -14.76 0.69 13.58
CA LEU A 208 -16.16 0.49 13.23
C LEU A 208 -16.33 -0.53 12.09
N GLY A 209 -15.48 -0.47 11.06
CA GLY A 209 -15.49 -1.42 9.95
C GLY A 209 -15.27 -2.85 10.43
N PHE A 210 -14.24 -3.07 11.26
CA PHE A 210 -13.98 -4.38 11.86
C PHE A 210 -15.11 -4.84 12.79
N TRP A 211 -15.68 -3.94 13.60
CA TRP A 211 -16.74 -4.28 14.54
C TRP A 211 -18.02 -4.72 13.81
N VAL A 212 -18.44 -3.97 12.80
CA VAL A 212 -19.61 -4.30 11.98
C VAL A 212 -19.35 -5.59 11.19
N PHE A 213 -18.15 -5.77 10.64
CA PHE A 213 -17.78 -7.00 9.95
C PHE A 213 -17.85 -8.22 10.87
N ALA A 214 -17.29 -8.12 12.08
CA ALA A 214 -17.33 -9.19 13.09
C ALA A 214 -18.77 -9.55 13.48
N TRP A 215 -19.66 -8.56 13.63
CA TRP A 215 -21.06 -8.78 13.99
C TRP A 215 -21.90 -9.37 12.85
N THR A 216 -21.44 -9.28 11.60
CA THR A 216 -22.19 -9.68 10.40
C THR A 216 -21.65 -10.94 9.73
N THR A 217 -20.72 -11.63 10.40
CA THR A 217 -20.06 -12.85 9.91
C THR A 217 -20.67 -14.12 10.54
N PRO A 218 -21.05 -15.14 9.75
CA PRO A 218 -21.48 -16.45 10.24
C PRO A 218 -20.38 -17.17 11.04
N PRO A 219 -20.70 -17.96 12.09
CA PRO A 219 -22.02 -18.50 12.45
C PRO A 219 -22.85 -17.59 13.40
N LEU A 220 -22.31 -16.45 13.82
CA LEU A 220 -22.92 -15.60 14.86
C LEU A 220 -24.30 -15.06 14.45
N VAL A 221 -24.48 -14.78 13.15
CA VAL A 221 -25.76 -14.36 12.57
C VAL A 221 -26.05 -15.25 11.35
N PRO A 222 -26.88 -16.31 11.48
CA PRO A 222 -27.14 -17.28 10.42
C PRO A 222 -27.81 -16.71 9.14
N ARG A 223 -28.35 -15.49 9.20
CA ARG A 223 -28.97 -14.77 8.07
C ARG A 223 -28.43 -13.35 7.93
N ALA A 224 -27.13 -13.17 8.12
CA ALA A 224 -26.54 -11.86 7.91
C ALA A 224 -26.66 -11.45 6.43
N PRO A 225 -27.13 -10.24 6.12
CA PRO A 225 -27.12 -9.75 4.75
C PRO A 225 -25.67 -9.61 4.27
N LEU A 226 -25.30 -10.36 3.24
CA LEU A 226 -23.98 -10.35 2.60
C LEU A 226 -23.50 -8.92 2.31
N LEU A 227 -24.40 -8.08 1.80
CA LEU A 227 -24.14 -6.68 1.45
C LEU A 227 -23.73 -5.82 2.66
N LEU A 228 -24.22 -6.13 3.87
CA LEU A 228 -23.86 -5.38 5.07
C LEU A 228 -22.45 -5.70 5.53
N SER A 229 -22.06 -6.99 5.47
CA SER A 229 -20.68 -7.42 5.75
C SER A 229 -19.72 -6.83 4.72
N MET A 230 -20.11 -6.81 3.43
CA MET A 230 -19.33 -6.16 2.36
C MET A 230 -19.25 -4.64 2.54
N ALA A 231 -20.33 -3.96 2.92
CA ALA A 231 -20.34 -2.53 3.16
C ALA A 231 -19.41 -2.13 4.31
N ALA A 232 -19.26 -2.98 5.33
CA ALA A 232 -18.34 -2.77 6.44
C ALA A 232 -16.86 -2.76 6.01
N LEU A 233 -16.52 -3.35 4.85
CA LEU A 233 -15.16 -3.36 4.31
C LEU A 233 -14.76 -2.04 3.63
N VAL A 234 -15.73 -1.20 3.26
CA VAL A 234 -15.47 0.14 2.67
C VAL A 234 -14.73 1.07 3.64
N PRO A 235 -15.21 1.30 4.88
CA PRO A 235 -14.48 2.14 5.84
C PRO A 235 -13.14 1.52 6.24
N VAL A 236 -13.01 0.19 6.22
CA VAL A 236 -11.71 -0.48 6.37
C VAL A 236 -10.78 -0.08 5.23
N GLY A 237 -11.20 -0.20 3.97
CA GLY A 237 -10.39 0.21 2.81
C GLY A 237 -9.94 1.67 2.85
N PHE A 238 -10.82 2.58 3.28
CA PHE A 238 -10.47 4.00 3.50
C PHE A 238 -9.38 4.14 4.57
N ALA A 239 -9.61 3.56 5.75
CA ALA A 239 -8.71 3.71 6.88
C ALA A 239 -7.30 3.17 6.58
N ILE A 240 -7.19 2.06 5.85
CA ILE A 240 -5.91 1.46 5.46
C ILE A 240 -5.07 2.44 4.65
N ASN A 241 -5.65 2.99 3.58
CA ASN A 241 -4.91 3.87 2.69
C ASN A 241 -4.48 5.16 3.40
N ASP A 242 -5.32 5.64 4.32
CA ASP A 242 -5.05 6.88 5.03
C ASP A 242 -3.99 6.68 6.13
N LEU A 243 -4.06 5.59 6.89
CA LEU A 243 -3.09 5.24 7.94
C LEU A 243 -1.67 5.12 7.40
N ASP A 244 -1.49 4.45 6.25
CA ASP A 244 -0.19 4.30 5.59
C ASP A 244 0.39 5.65 5.11
N SER A 245 -0.48 6.63 4.85
CA SER A 245 -0.05 7.95 4.38
C SER A 245 0.32 8.92 5.50
N VAL A 246 -0.15 8.66 6.72
CA VAL A 246 -0.01 9.56 7.88
C VAL A 246 1.07 9.10 8.86
N LEU A 247 1.25 7.78 9.05
CA LEU A 247 2.24 7.17 9.96
C LEU A 247 3.58 6.92 9.26
#